data_AF-A0A969EF88-F1
#
_entry.id   AF-A0A969EF88-F1
#
_cell.length_a   1.000
_cell.length_b   1.000
_cell.length_c   1.000
_cell.angle_alpha   90.00
_cell.angle_beta   90.00
_cell.angle_gamma   90.00
#
_symmetry.space_group_name_H-M   'P 1'
#
loop_
_entity.id
_entity.type
_entity.pdbx_description
1 polymer ?
#
loop_
_entity_poly.entity_id
_entity_poly.type
_entity_poly.pdbx_seq_one_letter_code
_entity_poly.pdbx_strand_id
1 'polypeptide(L)'
;YTYDEKKIASSVLDSGGALGNNFNYEFYTDGFVRDKQDWSEFTPRLALSYDMNDDVTLYATAARGYKSGGFATFGFDLHGEDVTDEGVAPAGTTPVSFDPEQVDSFELGAKTRLLDNTLQLNASVFYYTYSDLQMVYFDTGSSLVANVGKAEGEASSDLRWVPNRHWDVFLGLSLLDTEITDADDIEALGACGDCDGNDLPFAPRLSTSAIITYKRPAFSGEMFFTVENIYRDKMYGGPDNISDATVDSWTEFNFRLGYRSDSNWWATLWIENAFDEEYFERGWENADIDNQYGYGLFNELVWPARPSTIGLTIGVDWQ
;
A
#
# COMPACT_ATOMS: atom_id res chain seq x y z
N TYR A 1 19.06 -4.29 16.11
CA TYR A 1 20.15 -3.45 15.58
C TYR A 1 20.38 -3.90 14.17
N THR A 2 20.27 -2.97 13.25
CA THR A 2 20.45 -3.15 11.81
C THR A 2 21.54 -2.20 11.35
N TYR A 3 22.36 -2.65 10.40
CA TYR A 3 23.35 -1.83 9.70
C TYR A 3 23.25 -2.14 8.21
N ASP A 4 23.10 -1.11 7.41
CA ASP A 4 22.99 -1.18 5.96
C ASP A 4 24.09 -0.33 5.33
N GLU A 5 24.78 -0.89 4.34
CA GLU A 5 25.70 -0.16 3.47
C GLU A 5 25.23 -0.33 2.04
N LYS A 6 24.98 0.77 1.34
CA LYS A 6 24.57 0.76 -0.08
C LYS A 6 25.62 1.48 -0.91
N LYS A 7 25.90 0.89 -2.08
CA LYS A 7 26.75 1.47 -3.12
C LYS A 7 25.95 1.51 -4.40
N ILE A 8 26.04 2.63 -5.10
CA ILE A 8 25.37 2.80 -6.38
C ILE A 8 26.37 3.27 -7.44
N ALA A 9 26.10 2.88 -8.67
CA ALA A 9 26.74 3.42 -9.84
C ALA A 9 25.66 3.69 -10.88
N SER A 10 25.52 4.95 -11.29
CA SER A 10 24.53 5.38 -12.28
C SER A 10 25.23 6.20 -13.36
N SER A 11 24.67 6.20 -14.57
CA SER A 11 25.17 7.04 -15.66
C SER A 11 24.00 7.46 -16.53
N VAL A 12 24.03 8.68 -17.01
CA VAL A 12 23.14 9.14 -18.08
C VAL A 12 23.92 9.03 -19.39
N LEU A 13 23.42 8.24 -20.32
CA LEU A 13 24.08 8.04 -21.61
C LEU A 13 23.86 9.26 -22.50
N ASP A 14 24.87 9.61 -23.29
CA ASP A 14 24.70 10.52 -24.40
C ASP A 14 23.77 9.89 -25.45
N SER A 15 22.68 10.58 -25.79
CA SER A 15 21.74 10.17 -26.82
C SER A 15 22.36 10.18 -28.22
N GLY A 16 23.44 10.94 -28.45
CA GLY A 16 24.08 11.13 -29.74
C GLY A 16 23.17 11.79 -30.80
N GLY A 17 22.00 12.26 -30.40
CA GLY A 17 21.00 12.88 -31.28
C GLY A 17 21.29 14.36 -31.51
N ALA A 18 20.86 14.89 -32.65
CA ALA A 18 21.04 16.32 -32.99
C ALA A 18 20.30 17.28 -32.03
N LEU A 19 19.35 16.76 -31.25
CA LEU A 19 18.65 17.52 -30.21
C LEU A 19 19.33 17.37 -28.83
N GLY A 20 20.23 16.41 -28.65
CA GLY A 20 20.78 16.05 -27.34
C GLY A 20 19.77 15.30 -26.46
N ASN A 21 20.14 15.12 -25.19
CA ASN A 21 19.25 14.55 -24.18
C ASN A 21 18.14 15.55 -23.86
N ASN A 22 16.88 15.14 -23.99
CA ASN A 22 15.71 16.02 -23.75
C ASN A 22 14.54 15.31 -23.04
N PHE A 23 14.75 14.05 -22.64
CA PHE A 23 13.73 13.26 -21.95
C PHE A 23 14.34 12.75 -20.65
N ASN A 24 13.73 13.14 -19.52
CA ASN A 24 14.20 12.97 -18.13
C ASN A 24 15.47 13.74 -17.74
N TYR A 25 16.45 13.93 -18.63
CA TYR A 25 17.61 14.78 -18.37
C TYR A 25 17.98 15.60 -19.59
N GLU A 26 18.48 16.80 -19.34
CA GLU A 26 19.06 17.69 -20.34
C GLU A 26 20.59 17.54 -20.45
N PHE A 27 21.16 16.53 -19.79
CA PHE A 27 22.59 16.26 -19.73
C PHE A 27 22.91 14.76 -19.90
N TYR A 28 24.19 14.44 -20.07
CA TYR A 28 24.75 13.09 -19.92
C TYR A 28 25.95 13.11 -18.96
N THR A 29 26.33 11.96 -18.40
CA THR A 29 27.47 11.86 -17.49
C THR A 29 28.70 11.32 -18.22
N ASP A 30 29.90 11.79 -17.86
CA ASP A 30 31.17 11.19 -18.31
C ASP A 30 31.43 9.86 -17.58
N GLY A 31 30.75 8.81 -18.04
CA GLY A 31 30.76 7.50 -17.42
C GLY A 31 29.87 7.40 -16.18
N PHE A 32 30.19 6.46 -15.30
CA PHE A 32 29.41 6.20 -14.09
C PHE A 32 29.79 7.16 -12.96
N VAL A 33 28.80 7.91 -12.47
CA VAL A 33 28.86 8.53 -11.14
C VAL A 33 28.57 7.47 -10.08
N ARG A 34 29.21 7.59 -8.92
CA ARG A 34 29.16 6.58 -7.86
C ARG A 34 29.06 7.24 -6.52
N ASP A 35 28.31 6.60 -5.63
CA ASP A 35 28.29 6.99 -4.23
C ASP A 35 28.12 5.76 -3.32
N LYS A 36 28.45 5.95 -2.05
CA LYS A 36 28.37 4.98 -0.98
C LYS A 36 27.81 5.65 0.27
N GLN A 37 26.71 5.10 0.78
CA GLN A 37 26.10 5.54 2.03
C GLN A 37 25.93 4.36 2.99
N ASP A 38 25.91 4.65 4.28
CA ASP A 38 25.61 3.68 5.33
C ASP A 38 24.69 4.25 6.41
N TRP A 39 23.84 3.38 6.95
CA TRP A 39 22.86 3.72 7.97
C TRP A 39 22.77 2.61 9.00
N SER A 40 22.41 2.96 10.22
CA SER A 40 22.20 1.99 11.30
C SER A 40 21.06 2.38 12.20
N GLU A 41 20.30 1.40 12.67
CA GLU A 41 19.17 1.65 13.58
C GLU A 41 19.03 0.55 14.64
N PHE A 42 18.67 0.97 15.85
CA PHE A 42 18.28 0.06 16.92
C PHE A 42 16.75 -0.05 16.98
N THR A 43 16.26 -1.21 16.54
CA THR A 43 14.82 -1.56 16.46
C THR A 43 14.36 -2.50 17.59
N PRO A 44 14.08 -2.00 18.82
CA PRO A 44 13.60 -2.86 19.90
C PRO A 44 12.15 -3.30 19.67
N ARG A 45 11.80 -4.43 20.29
CA ARG A 45 10.40 -4.90 20.38
C ARG A 45 10.14 -5.48 21.75
N LEU A 46 9.04 -5.03 22.37
CA LEU A 46 8.48 -5.59 23.59
C LEU A 46 7.08 -6.12 23.28
N ALA A 47 6.78 -7.34 23.73
CA ALA A 47 5.46 -7.93 23.61
C ALA A 47 5.05 -8.57 24.95
N LEU A 48 3.84 -8.26 25.39
CA LEU A 48 3.22 -8.81 26.58
C LEU A 48 1.95 -9.54 26.17
N SER A 49 1.73 -10.71 26.76
CA SER A 49 0.53 -11.52 26.54
C SER A 49 0.01 -12.00 27.88
N TYR A 50 -1.30 -11.95 28.06
CA TYR A 50 -1.98 -12.41 29.25
C TYR A 50 -3.23 -13.21 28.88
N ASP A 51 -3.18 -14.51 29.17
CA ASP A 51 -4.33 -15.39 29.04
C ASP A 51 -5.27 -15.13 30.22
N MET A 52 -6.37 -14.41 29.96
CA MET A 52 -7.37 -14.13 30.99
C MET A 52 -8.10 -15.42 31.42
N ASN A 53 -8.32 -16.32 30.47
CA ASN A 53 -8.87 -17.66 30.60
C ASN A 53 -8.58 -18.46 29.31
N ASP A 54 -9.15 -19.67 29.19
CA ASP A 54 -8.96 -20.55 28.03
C ASP A 54 -9.50 -19.99 26.70
N ASP A 55 -10.40 -19.00 26.77
CA ASP A 55 -11.13 -18.44 25.63
C ASP A 55 -10.62 -17.04 25.22
N VAL A 56 -9.89 -16.34 26.08
CA VAL A 56 -9.52 -14.92 25.89
C VAL A 56 -8.06 -14.66 26.25
N THR A 57 -7.31 -14.19 25.25
CA THR A 57 -5.94 -13.70 25.42
C THR A 57 -5.89 -12.21 25.11
N LEU A 58 -5.41 -11.40 26.06
CA LEU A 58 -5.06 -10.00 25.82
C LEU A 58 -3.58 -9.89 25.48
N TYR A 59 -3.23 -8.95 24.62
CA TYR A 59 -1.84 -8.67 24.30
C TYR A 59 -1.59 -7.18 24.11
N ALA A 60 -0.36 -6.76 24.41
CA ALA A 60 0.13 -5.44 24.10
C ALA A 60 1.52 -5.55 23.47
N THR A 61 1.80 -4.75 22.45
CA THR A 61 3.12 -4.67 21.83
C THR A 61 3.58 -3.23 21.67
N ALA A 62 4.89 -3.03 21.79
CA ALA A 62 5.56 -1.79 21.43
C ALA A 62 6.80 -2.17 20.61
N ALA A 63 6.95 -1.62 19.41
CA ALA A 63 8.06 -1.96 18.51
C ALA A 63 8.51 -0.77 17.67
N ARG A 64 9.79 -0.75 17.32
CA ARG A 64 10.33 0.16 16.31
C ARG A 64 10.64 -0.60 15.03
N GLY A 65 10.12 -0.11 13.92
CA GLY A 65 10.47 -0.50 12.56
C GLY A 65 11.46 0.48 11.94
N TYR A 66 12.16 0.02 10.91
CA TYR A 66 13.17 0.76 10.18
C TYR A 66 13.19 0.30 8.74
N LYS A 67 13.23 1.26 7.82
CA LYS A 67 13.44 1.05 6.40
C LYS A 67 14.65 1.89 6.01
N SER A 68 15.70 1.23 5.55
CA SER A 68 16.97 1.90 5.27
C SER A 68 16.83 3.00 4.23
N GLY A 69 17.65 4.05 4.37
CA GLY A 69 17.83 5.08 3.36
C GLY A 69 18.36 4.49 2.05
N GLY A 70 18.43 5.28 1.01
CA GLY A 70 18.76 4.76 -0.31
C GLY A 70 19.19 5.83 -1.28
N PHE A 71 19.10 5.47 -2.56
CA PHE A 71 19.39 6.37 -3.66
C PHE A 71 18.15 6.48 -4.53
N ALA A 72 17.77 7.70 -4.88
CA ALA A 72 16.64 7.99 -5.73
C ALA A 72 16.84 7.32 -7.10
N THR A 73 15.75 6.76 -7.66
CA THR A 73 15.83 6.23 -9.01
C THR A 73 15.83 7.42 -9.94
N PHE A 74 16.85 7.54 -10.78
CA PHE A 74 17.02 8.66 -11.69
C PHE A 74 17.38 10.01 -11.03
N GLY A 75 17.71 10.07 -9.73
CA GLY A 75 18.15 11.32 -9.10
C GLY A 75 19.66 11.57 -9.27
N PHE A 76 20.04 12.74 -9.79
CA PHE A 76 21.43 13.21 -9.82
C PHE A 76 21.53 14.60 -9.19
N ASP A 77 22.43 14.75 -8.21
CA ASP A 77 22.76 16.03 -7.61
C ASP A 77 23.97 16.63 -8.33
N LEU A 78 23.74 17.75 -9.01
CA LEU A 78 24.74 18.54 -9.72
C LEU A 78 25.47 19.52 -8.78
N HIS A 79 25.08 19.56 -7.49
CA HIS A 79 25.62 20.43 -6.45
C HIS A 79 25.55 21.93 -6.78
N GLY A 80 24.52 22.32 -7.54
CA GLY A 80 24.31 23.70 -7.98
C GLY A 80 25.26 24.17 -9.09
N GLU A 81 25.99 23.26 -9.74
CA GLU A 81 26.81 23.55 -10.91
C GLU A 81 26.02 23.39 -12.22
N ASP A 82 26.27 24.30 -13.17
CA ASP A 82 25.62 24.28 -14.48
C ASP A 82 26.16 23.14 -15.36
N VAL A 83 25.26 22.57 -16.17
CA VAL A 83 25.64 21.64 -17.25
C VAL A 83 26.50 22.39 -18.27
N THR A 84 27.55 21.74 -18.76
CA THR A 84 28.45 22.35 -19.74
C THR A 84 27.73 22.60 -21.09
N ASP A 85 28.25 23.52 -21.91
CA ASP A 85 27.73 23.77 -23.27
C ASP A 85 27.68 22.51 -24.17
N GLU A 86 28.48 21.49 -23.84
CA GLU A 86 28.54 20.20 -24.54
C GLU A 86 27.54 19.18 -24.01
N GLY A 87 26.70 19.53 -23.02
CA GLY A 87 25.70 18.67 -22.40
C GLY A 87 26.26 17.70 -21.36
N VAL A 88 27.53 17.83 -20.98
CA VAL A 88 28.16 16.99 -19.95
C VAL A 88 27.82 17.52 -18.57
N ALA A 89 27.39 16.63 -17.68
CA ALA A 89 27.21 16.91 -16.26
C ALA A 89 28.55 17.34 -15.61
N PRO A 90 28.53 18.28 -14.65
CA PRO A 90 29.71 18.77 -13.97
C PRO A 90 30.45 17.66 -13.23
N ALA A 91 31.77 17.82 -13.12
CA ALA A 91 32.62 16.92 -12.37
C ALA A 91 32.27 16.99 -10.88
N GLY A 92 31.91 15.86 -10.28
CA GLY A 92 31.43 15.83 -8.89
C GLY A 92 29.94 15.54 -8.75
N THR A 93 29.20 15.45 -9.87
CA THR A 93 27.81 14.95 -9.88
C THR A 93 27.71 13.63 -9.10
N THR A 94 26.76 13.54 -8.17
CA THR A 94 26.50 12.33 -7.37
C THR A 94 25.07 11.85 -7.55
N PRO A 95 24.79 10.55 -7.35
CA PRO A 95 23.41 10.07 -7.22
C PRO A 95 22.74 10.70 -5.98
N VAL A 96 21.48 11.14 -6.11
CA VAL A 96 20.71 11.67 -4.97
C VAL A 96 20.46 10.54 -3.97
N SER A 97 20.81 10.75 -2.69
CA SER A 97 20.46 9.86 -1.59
C SER A 97 19.29 10.38 -0.76
N PHE A 98 18.59 9.48 -0.07
CA PHE A 98 17.53 9.81 0.89
C PHE A 98 17.73 9.04 2.20
N ASP A 99 17.24 9.61 3.29
CA ASP A 99 17.45 9.09 4.63
C ASP A 99 16.48 7.96 5.01
N PRO A 100 16.81 7.15 6.04
CA PRO A 100 15.97 6.05 6.48
C PRO A 100 14.63 6.54 7.04
N GLU A 101 13.61 5.70 6.88
CA GLU A 101 12.31 5.86 7.54
C GLU A 101 12.26 5.01 8.80
N GLN A 102 11.63 5.54 9.84
CA GLN A 102 11.36 4.84 11.09
C GLN A 102 9.86 4.83 11.39
N VAL A 103 9.42 3.78 12.07
CA VAL A 103 8.05 3.71 12.60
C VAL A 103 8.07 3.21 14.03
N ASP A 104 7.55 3.99 14.96
CA ASP A 104 7.23 3.52 16.30
C ASP A 104 5.79 3.02 16.32
N SER A 105 5.57 1.81 16.83
CA SER A 105 4.27 1.16 16.88
C SER A 105 3.89 0.75 18.29
N PHE A 106 2.64 1.01 18.66
CA PHE A 106 1.99 0.54 19.87
C PHE A 106 0.69 -0.17 19.48
N GLU A 107 0.49 -1.38 19.98
CA GLU A 107 -0.73 -2.15 19.72
C GLU A 107 -1.26 -2.74 21.01
N LEU A 108 -2.57 -2.66 21.20
CA LEU A 108 -3.31 -3.33 22.27
C LEU A 108 -4.44 -4.12 21.62
N GLY A 109 -4.52 -5.42 21.90
CA GLY A 109 -5.53 -6.26 21.30
C GLY A 109 -5.99 -7.43 22.16
N ALA A 110 -7.04 -8.07 21.68
CA ALA A 110 -7.64 -9.25 22.25
C ALA A 110 -7.84 -10.30 21.16
N LYS A 111 -7.53 -11.55 21.49
CA LYS A 111 -7.83 -12.73 20.68
C LYS A 111 -8.79 -13.60 21.46
N THR A 112 -9.89 -13.99 20.83
CA THR A 112 -10.95 -14.74 21.54
C THR A 112 -11.40 -15.98 20.76
N ARG A 113 -11.78 -17.01 21.49
CA ARG A 113 -12.48 -18.21 21.01
C ARG A 113 -13.70 -18.45 21.88
N LEU A 114 -14.84 -17.97 21.42
CA LEU A 114 -16.10 -17.94 22.15
C LEU A 114 -17.06 -19.00 21.61
N LEU A 115 -18.18 -19.20 22.33
CA LEU A 115 -19.28 -20.07 21.92
C LEU A 115 -18.80 -21.50 21.59
N ASP A 116 -18.10 -22.14 22.52
CA ASP A 116 -17.55 -23.49 22.36
C ASP A 116 -16.65 -23.64 21.10
N ASN A 117 -15.77 -22.65 20.88
CA ASN A 117 -14.88 -22.55 19.71
C ASN A 117 -15.58 -22.36 18.36
N THR A 118 -16.85 -21.96 18.34
CA THR A 118 -17.56 -21.66 17.08
C THR A 118 -17.40 -20.21 16.64
N LEU A 119 -17.06 -19.29 17.53
CA LEU A 119 -16.84 -17.88 17.24
C LEU A 119 -15.41 -17.49 17.57
N GLN A 120 -14.66 -17.01 16.59
CA GLN A 120 -13.40 -16.31 16.80
C GLN A 120 -13.63 -14.83 16.54
N LEU A 121 -13.24 -13.99 17.50
CA LEU A 121 -13.22 -12.54 17.35
C LEU A 121 -11.85 -12.06 17.80
N ASN A 122 -11.12 -11.41 16.90
CA ASN A 122 -9.93 -10.67 17.26
C ASN A 122 -10.18 -9.20 17.00
N ALA A 123 -9.67 -8.36 17.90
CA ALA A 123 -9.75 -6.92 17.76
C ALA A 123 -8.46 -6.32 18.30
N SER A 124 -7.98 -5.29 17.62
CA SER A 124 -6.85 -4.49 18.07
C SER A 124 -7.10 -3.02 17.82
N VAL A 125 -6.55 -2.21 18.70
CA VAL A 125 -6.31 -0.80 18.48
C VAL A 125 -4.81 -0.62 18.42
N PHE A 126 -4.36 0.20 17.50
CA PHE A 126 -2.96 0.41 17.29
C PHE A 126 -2.69 1.86 16.91
N TYR A 127 -1.46 2.26 17.15
CA TYR A 127 -1.01 3.61 16.96
C TYR A 127 0.39 3.54 16.41
N TYR A 128 0.58 4.16 15.26
CA TYR A 128 1.89 4.27 14.64
C TYR A 128 2.35 5.72 14.73
N THR A 129 3.63 5.93 14.50
CA THR A 129 4.21 7.26 14.34
C THR A 129 5.37 7.05 13.41
N TYR A 130 5.22 7.54 12.20
CA TYR A 130 6.30 7.56 11.24
C TYR A 130 7.20 8.76 11.50
N SER A 131 8.50 8.56 11.33
CA SER A 131 9.48 9.63 11.26
C SER A 131 10.25 9.40 9.98
N ASP A 132 10.38 10.46 9.20
CA ASP A 132 11.07 10.41 7.94
C ASP A 132 10.41 9.42 6.94
N LEU A 133 9.08 9.37 6.87
CA LEU A 133 8.31 8.50 5.95
C LEU A 133 8.73 8.73 4.51
N GLN A 134 9.27 7.70 3.87
CA GLN A 134 9.78 7.79 2.50
C GLN A 134 8.61 7.82 1.49
N MET A 135 8.20 9.02 1.08
CA MET A 135 7.26 9.23 -0.02
C MET A 135 7.98 9.49 -1.32
N VAL A 136 7.54 8.80 -2.36
CA VAL A 136 8.05 9.05 -3.71
C VAL A 136 7.33 10.27 -4.27
N TYR A 137 8.11 11.28 -4.67
CA TYR A 137 7.63 12.41 -5.45
C TYR A 137 8.46 12.56 -6.72
N PHE A 138 7.98 13.40 -7.63
CA PHE A 138 8.58 13.54 -8.95
C PHE A 138 8.99 14.98 -9.20
N ASP A 139 10.28 15.18 -9.47
CA ASP A 139 10.84 16.46 -9.87
C ASP A 139 11.72 16.25 -11.12
N THR A 140 11.55 17.12 -12.13
CA THR A 140 12.35 17.17 -13.36
C THR A 140 12.65 15.82 -14.04
N GLY A 141 11.74 14.85 -13.95
CA GLY A 141 11.92 13.52 -14.56
C GLY A 141 12.47 12.43 -13.63
N SER A 142 12.80 12.77 -12.38
CA SER A 142 13.39 11.91 -11.37
C SER A 142 12.35 11.39 -10.38
N SER A 143 12.52 10.15 -9.89
CA SER A 143 11.74 9.59 -8.79
C SER A 143 12.52 9.78 -7.49
N LEU A 144 12.19 10.86 -6.79
CA LEU A 144 12.84 11.26 -5.56
C LEU A 144 12.05 10.69 -4.38
N VAL A 145 12.73 10.51 -3.26
CA VAL A 145 12.10 10.08 -2.01
C VAL A 145 12.33 11.19 -1.02
N ALA A 146 11.25 11.77 -0.50
CA ALA A 146 11.34 12.68 0.62
C ALA A 146 10.70 12.06 1.86
N ASN A 147 11.10 12.58 3.00
CA ASN A 147 10.85 12.03 4.31
C ASN A 147 9.75 12.89 4.97
N VAL A 148 8.58 12.31 5.29
CA VAL A 148 7.44 13.04 5.89
C VAL A 148 6.93 12.44 7.20
N GLY A 149 5.99 13.19 7.77
CA GLY A 149 5.24 13.04 8.99
C GLY A 149 4.76 11.71 9.55
N LYS A 150 4.03 11.90 10.65
CA LYS A 150 3.55 10.91 11.60
C LYS A 150 2.11 10.52 11.26
N ALA A 151 1.85 9.26 10.91
CA ALA A 151 0.47 8.76 10.85
C ALA A 151 -0.09 8.50 12.25
N GLU A 152 -1.28 9.00 12.62
CA GLU A 152 -1.87 8.83 13.96
C GLU A 152 -3.11 7.91 14.01
N GLY A 153 -2.96 6.69 14.54
CA GLY A 153 -4.03 5.94 15.24
C GLY A 153 -5.09 5.17 14.41
N GLU A 154 -5.33 3.91 14.81
CA GLU A 154 -6.14 2.96 14.02
C GLU A 154 -6.81 1.87 14.87
N ALA A 155 -7.80 1.19 14.28
CA ALA A 155 -8.44 0.01 14.84
C ALA A 155 -8.74 -1.04 13.78
N SER A 156 -8.54 -2.32 14.12
CA SER A 156 -8.93 -3.44 13.26
C SER A 156 -9.68 -4.49 14.03
N SER A 157 -10.57 -5.19 13.34
CA SER A 157 -11.21 -6.38 13.89
C SER A 157 -11.49 -7.40 12.79
N ASP A 158 -11.33 -8.67 13.15
CA ASP A 158 -11.75 -9.80 12.34
C ASP A 158 -12.62 -10.74 13.18
N LEU A 159 -13.67 -11.24 12.54
CA LEU A 159 -14.62 -12.16 13.14
C LEU A 159 -14.79 -13.35 12.19
N ARG A 160 -14.70 -14.57 12.74
CA ARG A 160 -15.15 -15.77 12.06
C ARG A 160 -16.14 -16.53 12.93
N TRP A 161 -17.29 -16.88 12.37
CA TRP A 161 -18.35 -17.58 13.08
C TRP A 161 -18.86 -18.78 12.30
N VAL A 162 -18.78 -19.96 12.92
CA VAL A 162 -19.26 -21.24 12.40
C VAL A 162 -20.28 -21.82 13.40
N PRO A 163 -21.48 -21.21 13.53
CA PRO A 163 -22.45 -21.58 14.58
C PRO A 163 -22.97 -23.02 14.44
N ASN A 164 -22.89 -23.57 13.23
CA ASN A 164 -23.20 -24.97 12.93
C ASN A 164 -22.60 -25.32 11.56
N ARG A 165 -22.71 -26.57 11.15
CA ARG A 165 -22.19 -27.09 9.86
C ARG A 165 -22.71 -26.38 8.61
N HIS A 166 -23.78 -25.59 8.70
CA HIS A 166 -24.40 -24.93 7.56
C HIS A 166 -23.86 -23.52 7.30
N TRP A 167 -23.27 -22.85 8.29
CA TRP A 167 -22.85 -21.45 8.15
C TRP A 167 -21.37 -21.30 8.45
N ASP A 168 -20.68 -20.59 7.58
CA ASP A 168 -19.31 -20.09 7.81
C ASP A 168 -19.31 -18.62 7.43
N VAL A 169 -19.16 -17.75 8.42
CA VAL A 169 -19.22 -16.29 8.28
C VAL A 169 -17.87 -15.72 8.66
N PHE A 170 -17.30 -14.91 7.79
CA PHE A 170 -16.14 -14.09 8.05
C PHE A 170 -16.49 -12.62 7.83
N LEU A 171 -16.07 -11.76 8.75
CA LEU A 171 -16.20 -10.31 8.65
C LEU A 171 -14.85 -9.69 9.05
N GLY A 172 -14.36 -8.74 8.26
CA GLY A 172 -13.19 -7.94 8.55
C GLY A 172 -13.54 -6.44 8.48
N LEU A 173 -12.97 -5.67 9.40
CA LEU A 173 -13.14 -4.23 9.52
C LEU A 173 -11.79 -3.60 9.84
N SER A 174 -11.45 -2.54 9.11
CA SER A 174 -10.30 -1.68 9.39
C SER A 174 -10.75 -0.23 9.40
N LEU A 175 -10.34 0.49 10.44
CA LEU A 175 -10.50 1.93 10.60
C LEU A 175 -9.11 2.55 10.70
N LEU A 176 -8.82 3.47 9.80
CA LEU A 176 -7.52 4.09 9.60
C LEU A 176 -7.73 5.60 9.57
N ASP A 177 -7.29 6.30 10.61
CA ASP A 177 -7.21 7.76 10.58
C ASP A 177 -5.75 8.11 10.35
N THR A 178 -5.48 8.98 9.38
CA THR A 178 -4.10 9.31 9.01
C THR A 178 -4.01 10.80 8.84
N GLU A 179 -2.87 11.35 9.22
CA GLU A 179 -2.57 12.75 9.05
C GLU A 179 -1.10 12.87 8.67
N ILE A 180 -0.78 13.71 7.70
CA ILE A 180 0.58 14.15 7.43
C ILE A 180 0.84 15.31 8.38
N THR A 181 1.82 15.14 9.26
CA THR A 181 2.28 16.21 10.17
C THR A 181 3.72 16.57 9.84
N ASP A 182 4.14 17.83 9.87
CA ASP A 182 5.55 18.21 9.63
C ASP A 182 5.98 17.94 8.17
N ALA A 183 5.32 18.65 7.24
CA ALA A 183 5.54 18.54 5.79
C ALA A 183 6.58 19.55 5.23
N ASP A 184 7.17 20.39 6.07
CA ASP A 184 8.05 21.51 5.68
C ASP A 184 9.13 21.11 4.64
N ASP A 185 9.79 19.97 4.87
CA ASP A 185 10.87 19.49 4.00
C ASP A 185 10.37 19.12 2.60
N ILE A 186 9.15 18.61 2.48
CA ILE A 186 8.61 18.16 1.18
C ILE A 186 7.91 19.29 0.42
N GLU A 187 7.34 20.24 1.15
CA GLU A 187 6.85 21.50 0.60
C GLU A 187 8.01 22.31 0.03
N ALA A 188 9.15 22.35 0.71
CA ALA A 188 10.37 23.00 0.21
C ALA A 188 10.91 22.35 -1.08
N LEU A 189 10.65 21.06 -1.27
CA LEU A 189 11.00 20.31 -2.48
C LEU A 189 9.94 20.40 -3.59
N GLY A 190 8.82 21.08 -3.35
CA GLY A 190 7.70 21.17 -4.28
C GLY A 190 6.97 19.84 -4.50
N ALA A 191 7.13 18.88 -3.58
CA ALA A 191 6.49 17.56 -3.67
C ALA A 191 4.99 17.60 -3.37
N CYS A 192 4.55 18.64 -2.67
CA CYS A 192 3.17 18.93 -2.30
C CYS A 192 3.02 20.45 -2.07
N GLY A 193 1.81 20.99 -2.13
CA GLY A 193 1.47 22.36 -1.75
C GLY A 193 0.57 22.39 -0.51
N ASP A 194 1.13 22.70 0.66
CA ASP A 194 0.44 22.76 1.96
C ASP A 194 -0.25 21.43 2.31
N CYS A 195 0.56 20.39 2.55
CA CYS A 195 0.06 19.04 2.82
C CYS A 195 0.09 18.64 4.30
N ASP A 196 0.42 19.56 5.20
CA ASP A 196 0.20 19.39 6.63
C ASP A 196 -1.32 19.27 6.92
N GLY A 197 -1.72 18.25 7.69
CA GLY A 197 -3.12 17.95 7.98
C GLY A 197 -3.85 17.08 6.96
N ASN A 198 -3.21 16.74 5.82
CA ASN A 198 -3.80 15.86 4.80
C ASN A 198 -3.77 14.39 5.19
N ASP A 199 -4.68 13.59 4.62
CA ASP A 199 -4.68 12.13 4.79
C ASP A 199 -3.50 11.50 4.02
N LEU A 200 -2.98 10.37 4.52
CA LEU A 200 -1.96 9.64 3.79
C LEU A 200 -2.53 9.08 2.46
N PRO A 201 -1.72 9.05 1.39
CA PRO A 201 -2.13 8.43 0.13
C PRO A 201 -2.38 6.92 0.30
N PHE A 202 -3.35 6.40 -0.45
CA PHE A 202 -3.71 4.97 -0.46
C PHE A 202 -4.14 4.40 0.91
N ALA A 203 -4.57 5.26 1.83
CA ALA A 203 -5.02 4.91 3.18
C ALA A 203 -6.54 5.17 3.34
N PRO A 204 -7.43 4.33 2.77
CA PRO A 204 -8.87 4.51 2.93
C PRO A 204 -9.27 4.41 4.41
N ARG A 205 -10.06 5.39 4.88
CA ARG A 205 -10.42 5.52 6.30
C ARG A 205 -11.20 4.33 6.84
N LEU A 206 -12.06 3.74 6.01
CA LEU A 206 -12.83 2.54 6.32
C LEU A 206 -12.63 1.49 5.23
N SER A 207 -12.23 0.29 5.63
CA SER A 207 -12.20 -0.89 4.77
C SER A 207 -12.96 -2.03 5.41
N THR A 208 -13.83 -2.70 4.65
CA THR A 208 -14.56 -3.87 5.14
C THR A 208 -14.49 -5.03 4.16
N SER A 209 -14.54 -6.24 4.70
CA SER A 209 -14.70 -7.47 3.92
C SER A 209 -15.67 -8.40 4.60
N ALA A 210 -16.49 -9.09 3.82
CA ALA A 210 -17.41 -10.09 4.32
C ALA A 210 -17.40 -11.32 3.41
N ILE A 211 -17.31 -12.52 4.00
CA ILE A 211 -17.47 -13.79 3.29
C ILE A 211 -18.49 -14.61 4.05
N ILE A 212 -19.64 -14.85 3.44
CA ILE A 212 -20.74 -15.59 4.05
C ILE A 212 -21.01 -16.82 3.19
N THR A 213 -20.75 -18.00 3.73
CA THR A 213 -21.03 -19.28 3.08
C THR A 213 -22.15 -20.01 3.79
N TYR A 214 -23.17 -20.40 3.02
CA TYR A 214 -24.20 -21.33 3.45
C TYR A 214 -24.02 -22.68 2.75
N LYS A 215 -23.97 -23.77 3.52
CA LYS A 215 -23.80 -25.15 3.07
C LYS A 215 -25.02 -25.99 3.42
N ARG A 216 -25.46 -26.84 2.49
CA ARG A 216 -26.55 -27.79 2.73
C ARG A 216 -26.28 -29.11 2.02
N PRO A 217 -26.49 -30.25 2.69
CA PRO A 217 -26.59 -31.53 1.99
C PRO A 217 -27.70 -31.45 0.94
N ALA A 218 -27.42 -31.93 -0.26
CA ALA A 218 -28.37 -32.01 -1.36
C ALA A 218 -27.93 -33.10 -2.32
N PHE A 219 -28.88 -33.91 -2.81
CA PHE A 219 -28.58 -35.06 -3.67
C PHE A 219 -27.55 -36.01 -3.02
N SER A 220 -26.57 -36.48 -3.79
CA SER A 220 -25.42 -37.28 -3.33
C SER A 220 -24.18 -36.40 -3.17
N GLY A 221 -24.30 -35.40 -2.30
CA GLY A 221 -23.26 -34.41 -2.04
C GLY A 221 -23.72 -33.23 -1.19
N GLU A 222 -22.99 -32.13 -1.32
CA GLU A 222 -23.22 -30.86 -0.62
C GLU A 222 -23.27 -29.70 -1.62
N MET A 223 -24.32 -28.87 -1.51
CA MET A 223 -24.38 -27.58 -2.19
C MET A 223 -23.91 -26.48 -1.24
N PHE A 224 -23.24 -25.48 -1.79
CA PHE A 224 -22.91 -24.26 -1.07
C PHE A 224 -23.20 -23.02 -1.91
N PHE A 225 -23.53 -21.94 -1.20
CA PHE A 225 -23.63 -20.60 -1.75
C PHE A 225 -22.76 -19.67 -0.92
N THR A 226 -21.90 -18.90 -1.58
CA THR A 226 -21.03 -17.93 -0.94
C THR A 226 -21.32 -16.53 -1.50
N VAL A 227 -21.46 -15.57 -0.59
CA VAL A 227 -21.44 -14.13 -0.88
C VAL A 227 -20.12 -13.59 -0.37
N GLU A 228 -19.40 -12.87 -1.22
CA GLU A 228 -18.21 -12.12 -0.86
C GLU A 228 -18.51 -10.64 -1.11
N ASN A 229 -18.15 -9.77 -0.17
CA ASN A 229 -18.27 -8.33 -0.31
C ASN A 229 -16.97 -7.68 0.14
N ILE A 230 -16.56 -6.65 -0.61
CA ILE A 230 -15.46 -5.77 -0.26
C ILE A 230 -15.99 -4.35 -0.39
N TYR A 231 -15.73 -3.53 0.62
CA TYR A 231 -15.96 -2.10 0.56
C TYR A 231 -14.67 -1.38 0.93
N ARG A 232 -14.36 -0.33 0.18
CA ARG A 232 -13.31 0.62 0.51
C ARG A 232 -13.88 2.02 0.45
N ASP A 233 -13.60 2.79 1.49
CA ASP A 233 -13.90 4.21 1.50
C ASP A 233 -13.01 4.96 0.51
N LYS A 234 -13.31 6.25 0.33
CA LYS A 234 -12.51 7.17 -0.47
C LYS A 234 -11.05 7.14 -0.03
N MET A 235 -10.13 7.20 -1.00
CA MET A 235 -8.70 7.35 -0.75
C MET A 235 -8.06 8.31 -1.74
N TYR A 236 -6.98 8.96 -1.32
CA TYR A 236 -6.23 9.88 -2.15
C TYR A 236 -5.06 9.19 -2.86
N GLY A 237 -4.72 9.67 -4.05
CA GLY A 237 -3.61 9.18 -4.86
C GLY A 237 -2.24 9.78 -4.51
N GLY A 238 -2.22 10.91 -3.80
CA GLY A 238 -1.00 11.60 -3.42
C GLY A 238 -1.20 12.56 -2.23
N PRO A 239 -0.08 13.13 -1.73
CA PRO A 239 -0.05 13.90 -0.48
C PRO A 239 -0.84 15.21 -0.54
N ASP A 240 -1.10 15.77 -1.73
CA ASP A 240 -1.93 16.98 -1.86
C ASP A 240 -3.42 16.72 -1.70
N ASN A 241 -3.83 15.44 -1.68
CA ASN A 241 -5.23 15.05 -1.53
C ASN A 241 -6.14 15.69 -2.61
N ILE A 242 -5.61 15.92 -3.81
CA ILE A 242 -6.35 16.57 -4.90
C ILE A 242 -7.51 15.69 -5.41
N SER A 243 -8.58 16.34 -5.87
CA SER A 243 -9.76 15.65 -6.41
C SER A 243 -9.45 14.79 -7.63
N ASP A 244 -8.53 15.23 -8.49
CA ASP A 244 -8.27 14.60 -9.79
C ASP A 244 -7.55 13.24 -9.65
N ALA A 245 -6.88 13.02 -8.51
CA ALA A 245 -6.25 11.76 -8.13
C ALA A 245 -6.98 11.07 -6.98
N THR A 246 -8.21 11.48 -6.63
CA THR A 246 -9.01 10.84 -5.58
C THR A 246 -9.80 9.67 -6.15
N VAL A 247 -9.67 8.50 -5.52
CA VAL A 247 -10.54 7.35 -5.80
C VAL A 247 -11.73 7.40 -4.86
N ASP A 248 -12.93 7.52 -5.42
CA ASP A 248 -14.19 7.48 -4.66
C ASP A 248 -14.39 6.13 -3.96
N SER A 249 -15.21 6.13 -2.90
CA SER A 249 -15.59 4.89 -2.23
C SER A 249 -16.35 3.96 -3.17
N TRP A 250 -16.10 2.66 -3.06
CA TRP A 250 -16.74 1.65 -3.90
C TRP A 250 -17.08 0.38 -3.11
N THR A 251 -18.04 -0.38 -3.64
CA THR A 251 -18.40 -1.68 -3.06
C THR A 251 -18.55 -2.73 -4.15
N GLU A 252 -17.86 -3.85 -3.96
CA GLU A 252 -17.90 -4.98 -4.90
C GLU A 252 -18.57 -6.19 -4.24
N PHE A 253 -19.36 -6.94 -5.01
CA PHE A 253 -19.97 -8.19 -4.59
C PHE A 253 -19.61 -9.32 -5.55
N ASN A 254 -19.18 -10.45 -4.98
CA ASN A 254 -18.92 -11.68 -5.72
C ASN A 254 -19.82 -12.79 -5.20
N PHE A 255 -20.26 -13.69 -6.08
CA PHE A 255 -21.10 -14.82 -5.70
C PHE A 255 -20.51 -16.12 -6.21
N ARG A 256 -20.63 -17.19 -5.41
CA ARG A 256 -20.28 -18.56 -5.80
C ARG A 256 -21.43 -19.49 -5.47
N LEU A 257 -21.85 -20.29 -6.44
CA LEU A 257 -22.77 -21.41 -6.26
C LEU A 257 -22.05 -22.69 -6.66
N GLY A 258 -21.84 -23.60 -5.72
CA GLY A 258 -21.14 -24.84 -6.01
C GLY A 258 -21.79 -26.08 -5.44
N TYR A 259 -21.35 -27.20 -5.97
CA TYR A 259 -21.74 -28.55 -5.58
C TYR A 259 -20.50 -29.43 -5.49
N ARG A 260 -20.35 -30.14 -4.38
CA ARG A 260 -19.33 -31.19 -4.18
C ARG A 260 -20.05 -32.52 -4.07
N SER A 261 -19.72 -33.46 -4.94
CA SER A 261 -20.31 -34.80 -4.94
C SER A 261 -19.54 -35.76 -4.03
N ASP A 262 -20.26 -36.73 -3.48
CA ASP A 262 -19.66 -37.88 -2.80
C ASP A 262 -18.81 -38.76 -3.74
N SER A 263 -18.94 -38.58 -5.07
CA SER A 263 -18.16 -39.28 -6.11
C SER A 263 -16.91 -38.50 -6.55
N ASN A 264 -16.33 -37.69 -5.65
CA ASN A 264 -15.06 -36.96 -5.81
C ASN A 264 -15.01 -35.94 -6.95
N TRP A 265 -16.13 -35.49 -7.49
CA TRP A 265 -16.17 -34.38 -8.44
C TRP A 265 -16.87 -33.18 -7.84
N TRP A 266 -16.53 -31.99 -8.32
CA TRP A 266 -17.15 -30.75 -7.89
C TRP A 266 -17.29 -29.77 -9.05
N ALA A 267 -18.27 -28.89 -8.94
CA ALA A 267 -18.48 -27.78 -9.88
C ALA A 267 -18.85 -26.51 -9.11
N THR A 268 -18.34 -25.38 -9.53
CA THR A 268 -18.64 -24.05 -8.96
C THR A 268 -18.88 -23.07 -10.09
N LEU A 269 -20.10 -22.55 -10.16
CA LEU A 269 -20.41 -21.34 -10.92
C LEU A 269 -20.05 -20.13 -10.04
N TRP A 270 -19.31 -19.18 -10.59
CA TRP A 270 -18.95 -17.97 -9.88
C TRP A 270 -19.18 -16.75 -10.77
N ILE A 271 -19.43 -15.62 -10.11
CA ILE A 271 -19.49 -14.31 -10.70
C ILE A 271 -18.66 -13.35 -9.84
N GLU A 272 -17.71 -12.68 -10.47
CA GLU A 272 -16.90 -11.61 -9.92
C GLU A 272 -17.45 -10.26 -10.41
N ASN A 273 -17.40 -9.24 -9.56
CA ASN A 273 -18.04 -7.94 -9.75
C ASN A 273 -19.49 -8.08 -10.26
N ALA A 274 -20.35 -8.73 -9.47
CA ALA A 274 -21.67 -9.18 -9.88
C ALA A 274 -22.66 -8.07 -10.28
N PHE A 275 -22.39 -6.84 -9.86
CA PHE A 275 -23.19 -5.66 -10.17
C PHE A 275 -22.52 -4.69 -11.15
N ASP A 276 -21.37 -5.08 -11.71
CA ASP A 276 -20.62 -4.26 -12.67
C ASP A 276 -20.25 -2.88 -12.08
N GLU A 277 -19.78 -2.88 -10.83
CA GLU A 277 -19.28 -1.67 -10.16
C GLU A 277 -18.09 -1.11 -10.93
N GLU A 278 -18.17 0.17 -11.29
CA GLU A 278 -17.11 0.91 -11.97
C GLU A 278 -16.34 1.75 -10.94
N TYR A 279 -15.07 1.40 -10.73
CA TYR A 279 -14.14 2.17 -9.91
C TYR A 279 -12.73 2.12 -10.52
N PHE A 280 -11.81 2.91 -9.99
CA PHE A 280 -10.39 2.83 -10.31
C PHE A 280 -9.63 2.25 -9.13
N GLU A 281 -8.65 1.39 -9.38
CA GLU A 281 -7.85 0.80 -8.30
C GLU A 281 -6.89 1.82 -7.69
N ARG A 282 -6.55 2.89 -8.42
CA ARG A 282 -5.55 3.87 -7.99
C ARG A 282 -5.76 5.26 -8.62
N GLY A 283 -5.47 6.31 -7.86
CA GLY A 283 -5.19 7.64 -8.40
C GLY A 283 -3.70 7.90 -8.44
N TRP A 284 -3.24 8.56 -9.50
CA TRP A 284 -1.86 8.93 -9.69
C TRP A 284 -1.73 10.45 -9.72
N GLU A 285 -1.11 10.98 -8.66
CA GLU A 285 -0.76 12.39 -8.54
C GLU A 285 0.62 12.59 -9.20
N ASN A 286 0.58 13.01 -10.48
CA ASN A 286 1.76 13.28 -11.30
C ASN A 286 2.34 14.68 -11.06
N ALA A 287 1.50 15.60 -10.58
CA ALA A 287 1.86 16.97 -10.27
C ALA A 287 0.94 17.56 -9.20
N ASP A 288 1.41 18.63 -8.58
CA ASP A 288 0.62 19.48 -7.68
C ASP A 288 -0.58 20.13 -8.40
N ILE A 289 -1.49 20.74 -7.64
CA ILE A 289 -2.75 21.31 -8.18
C ILE A 289 -2.53 22.39 -9.24
N ASP A 290 -1.41 23.12 -9.17
CA ASP A 290 -1.02 24.16 -10.13
C ASP A 290 -0.15 23.62 -11.29
N ASN A 291 0.16 22.32 -11.28
CA ASN A 291 1.01 21.62 -12.24
C ASN A 291 2.37 22.32 -12.43
N GLN A 292 2.90 22.84 -11.33
CA GLN A 292 4.18 23.52 -11.23
C GLN A 292 5.33 22.53 -11.00
N TYR A 293 5.08 21.42 -10.29
CA TYR A 293 6.06 20.39 -9.97
C TYR A 293 5.54 19.01 -10.39
N GLY A 294 6.24 18.30 -11.29
CA GLY A 294 5.81 16.99 -11.81
C GLY A 294 6.43 16.59 -13.15
N TYR A 295 5.98 15.46 -13.73
CA TYR A 295 6.47 14.96 -15.04
C TYR A 295 5.94 15.73 -16.28
N GLY A 296 5.13 16.78 -16.08
CA GLY A 296 4.31 17.35 -17.16
C GLY A 296 3.20 16.39 -17.63
N LEU A 297 2.88 15.38 -16.82
CA LEU A 297 1.75 14.48 -16.99
C LEU A 297 0.59 14.97 -16.13
N PHE A 298 -0.63 14.83 -16.63
CA PHE A 298 -1.83 15.19 -15.87
C PHE A 298 -2.10 14.18 -14.76
N ASN A 299 -2.72 14.64 -13.68
CA ASN A 299 -3.25 13.77 -12.63
C ASN A 299 -4.35 12.88 -13.21
N GLU A 300 -4.32 11.59 -12.88
CA GLU A 300 -5.22 10.62 -13.50
C GLU A 300 -5.63 9.48 -12.56
N LEU A 301 -6.81 8.94 -12.81
CA LEU A 301 -7.23 7.66 -12.24
C LEU A 301 -6.84 6.52 -13.18
N VAL A 302 -6.24 5.48 -12.63
CA VAL A 302 -5.66 4.38 -13.39
C VAL A 302 -6.19 3.03 -12.92
N TRP A 303 -6.10 2.05 -13.81
CA TRP A 303 -6.53 0.67 -13.58
C TRP A 303 -8.02 0.59 -13.24
N PRO A 304 -8.89 0.78 -14.25
CA PRO A 304 -10.32 0.59 -14.05
C PRO A 304 -10.60 -0.84 -13.59
N ALA A 305 -11.58 -0.96 -12.71
CA ALA A 305 -12.08 -2.22 -12.20
C ALA A 305 -12.39 -3.19 -13.33
N ARG A 306 -12.18 -4.48 -13.05
CA ARG A 306 -12.59 -5.52 -14.01
C ARG A 306 -14.12 -5.53 -14.10
N PRO A 307 -14.69 -5.62 -15.32
CA PRO A 307 -16.13 -5.72 -15.48
C PRO A 307 -16.64 -7.05 -14.92
N SER A 308 -17.96 -7.14 -14.79
CA SER A 308 -18.64 -8.35 -14.34
C SER A 308 -18.18 -9.58 -15.14
N THR A 309 -17.65 -10.57 -14.43
CA THR A 309 -17.04 -11.76 -15.04
C THR A 309 -17.67 -13.02 -14.47
N ILE A 310 -18.19 -13.88 -15.35
CA ILE A 310 -18.83 -15.14 -14.96
C ILE A 310 -17.95 -16.30 -15.42
N GLY A 311 -17.76 -17.28 -14.54
CA GLY A 311 -17.01 -18.49 -14.88
C GLY A 311 -17.54 -19.75 -14.22
N LEU A 312 -17.14 -20.89 -14.80
CA LEU A 312 -17.45 -22.22 -14.29
C LEU A 312 -16.14 -22.96 -14.06
N THR A 313 -15.94 -23.41 -12.84
CA THR A 313 -14.80 -24.26 -12.47
C THR A 313 -15.30 -25.65 -12.10
N ILE A 314 -14.69 -26.68 -12.67
CA ILE A 314 -15.04 -28.08 -12.45
C ILE A 314 -13.75 -28.83 -12.09
N GLY A 315 -13.83 -29.75 -11.14
CA GLY A 315 -12.68 -30.57 -10.74
C GLY A 315 -13.07 -31.97 -10.33
N VAL A 316 -12.06 -32.83 -10.26
CA VAL A 316 -12.14 -34.20 -9.74
C VAL A 316 -10.94 -34.41 -8.82
N ASP A 317 -11.20 -34.85 -7.59
CA ASP A 317 -10.17 -35.16 -6.61
C ASP A 317 -9.77 -36.64 -6.74
N TRP A 318 -8.51 -36.88 -7.10
CA TRP A 318 -7.96 -38.24 -7.22
C TRP A 318 -7.26 -38.60 -5.91
N GLN A 319 -7.59 -39.76 -5.34
CA GLN A 319 -6.85 -40.37 -4.23
C GLN A 319 -5.64 -41.16 -4.74
#